data_AF-A0A7R7BAA9-F1
#
_entry.id   AF-A0A7R7BAA9-F1
#
_cell.length_a   1.000
_cell.length_b   1.000
_cell.length_c   1.000
_cell.angle_alpha   90.00
_cell.angle_beta   90.00
_cell.angle_gamma   90.00
#
_symmetry.space_group_name_H-M   'P 1'
#
loop_
_entity.id
_entity.type
_entity.pdbx_description
1 polymer ?
#
loop_
_entity_poly.entity_id
_entity_poly.type
_entity_poly.pdbx_seq_one_letter_code
_entity_poly.pdbx_strand_id
1 'polypeptide(L)'
;MKINKVYARFYKSFNYDHHRKAHRDAEPRPWEMIGESWYPYIEVPIDARITTIVGANESGKSHLLGAISKAISGEDFKHQDLCRYCDFFNVERGNDFWPHLGIAWSDVTEDEVGKIRSEIAGAPESFQSFLMFRQGPDKLELYFSTSTGIFHREELLGAAARDFGKSVLPRVFTIQSNVALPGALPTSELISGQSGVLRDRQNRRLSLQVADILRGIYSTDQTRFAKDLPGLAPKLSPIISEMDESPATQGELRKSYTLARKLLLHLANVEPERLVELGQFIDAGENGHVTALVESINQQLEKRLNFPKYWVQDRDFQLRVTALESDLVFTIRDRTGTQYTFDEAQRRTQILPLVFHPVANARARS
;
A
#
# COMPACT_ATOMS: atom_id res chain seq x y z
N MET A 1 -12.78 6.61 18.29
CA MET A 1 -13.67 6.14 17.20
C MET A 1 -13.28 4.77 16.63
N LYS A 2 -14.25 3.88 16.37
CA LYS A 2 -14.07 2.56 15.72
C LYS A 2 -15.20 2.24 14.74
N ILE A 3 -14.93 1.39 13.75
CA ILE A 3 -15.94 0.88 12.82
C ILE A 3 -16.69 -0.27 13.49
N ASN A 4 -18.01 -0.21 13.50
CA ASN A 4 -18.89 -1.28 13.98
C ASN A 4 -19.54 -2.05 12.82
N LYS A 5 -19.90 -1.35 11.76
CA LYS A 5 -20.61 -1.94 10.61
C LYS A 5 -20.32 -1.19 9.33
N VAL A 6 -20.31 -1.92 8.22
CA VAL A 6 -20.18 -1.38 6.87
C VAL A 6 -21.50 -1.60 6.14
N TYR A 7 -21.90 -0.60 5.37
CA TYR A 7 -23.08 -0.61 4.53
C TYR A 7 -22.64 -0.44 3.08
N ALA A 8 -23.10 -1.30 2.18
CA ALA A 8 -22.86 -1.14 0.75
C ALA A 8 -24.13 -1.44 -0.04
N ARG A 9 -24.43 -0.58 -1.01
CA ARG A 9 -25.39 -0.86 -2.07
C ARG A 9 -24.98 -0.19 -3.38
N PHE A 10 -25.38 -0.79 -4.49
CA PHE A 10 -25.05 -0.40 -5.85
C PHE A 10 -23.53 -0.31 -6.12
N TYR A 11 -22.71 -1.08 -5.40
CA TYR A 11 -21.26 -1.05 -5.50
C TYR A 11 -20.71 -2.40 -5.96
N LYS A 12 -20.27 -2.49 -7.22
CA LYS A 12 -19.65 -3.68 -7.82
C LYS A 12 -20.50 -4.94 -7.61
N SER A 13 -20.08 -5.85 -6.72
CA SER A 13 -20.81 -7.08 -6.39
C SER A 13 -21.93 -6.88 -5.36
N PHE A 14 -21.99 -5.72 -4.70
CA PHE A 14 -23.02 -5.37 -3.71
C PHE A 14 -24.14 -4.59 -4.39
N ASN A 15 -25.28 -5.23 -4.68
CA ASN A 15 -26.45 -4.53 -5.20
C ASN A 15 -27.29 -3.92 -4.07
N TYR A 16 -28.28 -4.60 -3.54
CA TYR A 16 -28.96 -4.27 -2.29
C TYR A 16 -29.40 -5.58 -1.65
N ASP A 17 -29.83 -5.54 -0.39
CA ASP A 17 -30.23 -6.77 0.31
C ASP A 17 -31.61 -7.24 -0.16
N HIS A 18 -31.63 -8.06 -1.20
CA HIS A 18 -32.86 -8.67 -1.73
C HIS A 18 -33.57 -9.54 -0.70
N HIS A 19 -32.83 -10.19 0.21
CA HIS A 19 -33.42 -11.04 1.25
C HIS A 19 -34.18 -10.20 2.26
N ARG A 20 -33.56 -9.12 2.75
CA ARG A 20 -34.25 -8.18 3.66
C ARG A 20 -35.42 -7.50 2.98
N LYS A 21 -35.29 -7.10 1.70
CA LYS A 21 -36.40 -6.48 0.94
C LYS A 21 -37.60 -7.42 0.77
N ALA A 22 -37.36 -8.72 0.66
CA ALA A 22 -38.42 -9.73 0.52
C ALA A 22 -38.98 -10.24 1.86
N HIS A 23 -38.35 -9.89 2.99
CA HIS A 23 -38.76 -10.37 4.31
C HIS A 23 -40.03 -9.64 4.78
N ARG A 24 -41.02 -10.39 5.27
CA ARG A 24 -42.37 -9.87 5.58
C ARG A 24 -42.38 -8.79 6.66
N ASP A 25 -41.55 -8.94 7.68
CA ASP A 25 -41.50 -8.04 8.83
C ASP A 25 -40.38 -6.98 8.71
N ALA A 26 -39.75 -6.87 7.55
CA ALA A 26 -38.64 -5.95 7.41
C ALA A 26 -39.14 -4.52 7.12
N GLU A 27 -38.75 -3.60 7.98
CA GLU A 27 -39.13 -2.20 7.87
C GLU A 27 -38.04 -1.38 7.17
N PRO A 28 -38.43 -0.41 6.31
CA PRO A 28 -37.51 0.51 5.69
C PRO A 28 -36.95 1.50 6.70
N ARG A 29 -35.64 1.77 6.61
CA ARG A 29 -35.00 2.86 7.37
C ARG A 29 -34.92 4.13 6.53
N PRO A 30 -34.88 5.33 7.15
CA PRO A 30 -34.88 6.59 6.40
C PRO A 30 -33.77 6.69 5.34
N TRP A 31 -32.56 6.23 5.66
CA TRP A 31 -31.41 6.26 4.74
C TRP A 31 -31.47 5.19 3.64
N GLU A 32 -32.42 4.25 3.69
CA GLU A 32 -32.59 3.17 2.70
C GLU A 32 -33.55 3.55 1.58
N MET A 33 -34.30 4.64 1.74
CA MET A 33 -35.25 5.12 0.75
C MET A 33 -34.56 5.91 -0.35
N ILE A 34 -34.95 5.67 -1.60
CA ILE A 34 -34.60 6.49 -2.76
C ILE A 34 -35.92 6.86 -3.45
N GLY A 35 -36.34 8.11 -3.28
CA GLY A 35 -37.71 8.53 -3.59
C GLY A 35 -38.70 7.70 -2.76
N GLU A 36 -39.66 7.08 -3.42
CA GLU A 36 -40.67 6.21 -2.79
C GLU A 36 -40.23 4.73 -2.71
N SER A 37 -39.09 4.39 -3.31
CA SER A 37 -38.62 3.01 -3.42
C SER A 37 -37.62 2.66 -2.33
N TRP A 38 -37.78 1.47 -1.74
CA TRP A 38 -36.92 0.97 -0.68
C TRP A 38 -35.79 0.08 -1.21
N TYR A 39 -34.55 0.38 -0.83
CA TYR A 39 -33.35 -0.37 -1.22
C TYR A 39 -32.44 -0.61 -0.01
N PRO A 40 -32.64 -1.69 0.77
CA PRO A 40 -31.87 -1.94 1.98
C PRO A 40 -30.39 -2.19 1.66
N TYR A 41 -29.50 -1.64 2.48
CA TYR A 41 -28.06 -1.87 2.34
C TYR A 41 -27.73 -3.32 2.66
N ILE A 42 -26.70 -3.86 1.99
CA ILE A 42 -26.01 -5.04 2.49
C ILE A 42 -25.18 -4.60 3.69
N GLU A 43 -25.43 -5.24 4.83
CA GLU A 43 -24.81 -4.92 6.11
C GLU A 43 -23.73 -5.93 6.46
N VAL A 44 -22.51 -5.46 6.70
CA VAL A 44 -21.39 -6.32 7.14
C VAL A 44 -20.93 -5.86 8.52
N PRO A 45 -21.15 -6.65 9.60
CA PRO A 45 -20.64 -6.33 10.91
C PRO A 45 -19.11 -6.44 10.94
N ILE A 46 -18.47 -5.53 11.66
CA ILE A 46 -17.02 -5.47 11.84
C ILE A 46 -16.72 -5.56 13.34
N ASP A 47 -15.89 -6.53 13.72
CA ASP A 47 -15.35 -6.62 15.07
C ASP A 47 -14.39 -5.47 15.34
N ALA A 48 -14.55 -4.85 16.51
CA ALA A 48 -13.79 -3.66 16.93
C ALA A 48 -12.28 -3.89 17.08
N ARG A 49 -11.81 -5.14 17.08
CA ARG A 49 -10.39 -5.51 17.17
C ARG A 49 -9.90 -6.14 15.87
N ILE A 50 -10.46 -7.27 15.47
CA ILE A 50 -9.99 -8.05 14.31
C ILE A 50 -11.17 -8.70 13.60
N THR A 51 -11.32 -8.40 12.31
CA THR A 51 -12.29 -9.06 11.42
C THR A 51 -11.57 -9.81 10.31
N THR A 52 -11.85 -11.11 10.17
CA THR A 52 -11.31 -11.94 9.10
C THR A 52 -12.35 -12.11 8.00
N ILE A 53 -12.02 -11.67 6.78
CA ILE A 53 -12.91 -11.79 5.61
C ILE A 53 -12.44 -12.98 4.76
N VAL A 54 -13.23 -14.06 4.74
CA VAL A 54 -12.93 -15.29 3.99
C VAL A 54 -14.02 -15.52 2.94
N GLY A 55 -13.66 -16.12 1.81
CA GLY A 55 -14.59 -16.43 0.74
C GLY A 55 -13.87 -16.92 -0.51
N ALA A 56 -14.61 -17.56 -1.41
CA ALA A 56 -14.10 -18.04 -2.69
C ALA A 56 -13.54 -16.90 -3.56
N ASN A 57 -12.81 -17.24 -4.62
CA ASN A 57 -12.42 -16.24 -5.63
C ASN A 57 -13.68 -15.55 -6.17
N GLU A 58 -13.57 -14.26 -6.46
CA GLU A 58 -14.66 -13.41 -6.99
C GLU A 58 -15.87 -13.20 -6.07
N SER A 59 -15.82 -13.68 -4.82
CA SER A 59 -16.90 -13.49 -3.83
C SER A 59 -17.08 -12.05 -3.31
N GLY A 60 -16.39 -11.06 -3.89
CA GLY A 60 -16.50 -9.65 -3.49
C GLY A 60 -15.66 -9.20 -2.29
N LYS A 61 -14.71 -10.01 -1.79
CA LYS A 61 -13.84 -9.63 -0.64
C LYS A 61 -13.10 -8.30 -0.85
N SER A 62 -12.43 -8.16 -1.99
CA SER A 62 -11.71 -6.92 -2.33
C SER A 62 -12.65 -5.75 -2.57
N HIS A 63 -13.90 -6.02 -2.97
CA HIS A 63 -14.93 -4.99 -3.09
C HIS A 63 -15.32 -4.46 -1.70
N LEU A 64 -15.48 -5.31 -0.69
CA LEU A 64 -15.75 -4.86 0.67
C LEU A 64 -14.65 -3.94 1.21
N LEU A 65 -13.38 -4.32 1.04
CA LEU A 65 -12.24 -3.48 1.44
C LEU A 65 -12.23 -2.13 0.69
N GLY A 66 -12.53 -2.15 -0.62
CA GLY A 66 -12.68 -0.94 -1.41
C GLY A 66 -13.84 -0.05 -0.94
N ALA A 67 -14.97 -0.65 -0.57
CA ALA A 67 -16.13 0.05 -0.03
C ALA A 67 -15.80 0.75 1.29
N ILE A 68 -15.09 0.07 2.21
CA ILE A 68 -14.63 0.66 3.48
C ILE A 68 -13.72 1.85 3.20
N SER A 69 -12.71 1.67 2.36
CA SER A 69 -11.74 2.73 2.03
C SER A 69 -12.44 3.98 1.49
N LYS A 70 -13.32 3.81 0.50
CA LYS A 70 -14.03 4.91 -0.16
C LYS A 70 -15.06 5.57 0.75
N ALA A 71 -15.79 4.80 1.55
CA ALA A 71 -16.74 5.35 2.50
C ALA A 71 -16.04 6.26 3.52
N ILE A 72 -14.86 5.89 3.98
CA ILE A 72 -14.09 6.68 4.96
C ILE A 72 -13.46 7.91 4.29
N SER A 73 -12.68 7.71 3.20
CA SER A 73 -11.90 8.80 2.59
C SER A 73 -12.74 9.77 1.78
N GLY A 74 -13.85 9.32 1.18
CA GLY A 74 -14.58 10.11 0.18
C GLY A 74 -13.88 10.18 -1.18
N GLU A 75 -12.76 9.49 -1.35
CA GLU A 75 -11.90 9.56 -2.53
C GLU A 75 -12.09 8.35 -3.45
N ASP A 76 -11.53 8.44 -4.66
CA ASP A 76 -11.48 7.34 -5.65
C ASP A 76 -12.83 6.78 -6.12
N PHE A 77 -13.95 7.48 -5.91
CA PHE A 77 -15.23 7.12 -6.53
C PHE A 77 -15.12 7.18 -8.06
N LYS A 78 -15.51 6.10 -8.73
CA LYS A 78 -15.56 5.99 -10.19
C LYS A 78 -16.93 5.49 -10.61
N HIS A 79 -17.45 5.94 -11.75
CA HIS A 79 -18.70 5.37 -12.29
C HIS A 79 -18.61 3.86 -12.54
N GLN A 80 -17.42 3.34 -12.84
CA GLN A 80 -17.16 1.90 -12.99
C GLN A 80 -17.37 1.09 -11.71
N ASP A 81 -17.44 1.75 -10.54
CA ASP A 81 -17.77 1.09 -9.28
C ASP A 81 -19.26 0.78 -9.15
N LEU A 82 -20.12 1.40 -9.97
CA LEU A 82 -21.56 1.15 -9.93
C LEU A 82 -21.85 -0.32 -10.29
N CYS A 83 -22.72 -0.95 -9.52
CA CYS A 83 -23.13 -2.32 -9.76
C CYS A 83 -23.80 -2.43 -11.14
N ARG A 84 -23.33 -3.34 -11.99
CA ARG A 84 -23.90 -3.57 -13.33
C ARG A 84 -25.35 -4.07 -13.31
N TYR A 85 -25.79 -4.58 -12.17
CA TYR A 85 -27.13 -5.14 -11.97
C TYR A 85 -28.05 -4.20 -11.18
N CYS A 86 -27.65 -2.94 -10.94
CA CYS A 86 -28.54 -2.00 -10.29
C CYS A 86 -29.51 -1.35 -11.29
N ASP A 87 -30.70 -1.01 -10.81
CA ASP A 87 -31.76 -0.36 -11.60
C ASP A 87 -31.33 1.01 -12.14
N PHE A 88 -30.30 1.62 -11.53
CA PHE A 88 -29.80 2.95 -11.86
C PHE A 88 -28.62 2.95 -12.84
N PHE A 89 -28.16 1.76 -13.28
CA PHE A 89 -27.11 1.63 -14.26
C PHE A 89 -27.65 1.94 -15.66
N ASN A 90 -27.50 3.19 -16.11
CA ASN A 90 -27.92 3.59 -17.45
C ASN A 90 -26.94 4.62 -18.05
N VAL A 91 -27.11 4.89 -19.35
CA VAL A 91 -26.29 5.83 -20.14
C VAL A 91 -27.03 7.13 -20.45
N GLU A 92 -28.16 7.38 -19.77
CA GLU A 92 -28.97 8.55 -20.02
C GLU A 92 -28.23 9.82 -19.60
N ARG A 93 -28.30 10.84 -20.45
CA ARG A 93 -27.61 12.10 -20.21
C ARG A 93 -28.18 12.75 -18.94
N GLY A 94 -27.30 13.01 -17.97
CA GLY A 94 -27.67 13.62 -16.69
C GLY A 94 -27.96 12.61 -15.58
N ASN A 95 -27.90 11.30 -15.85
CA ASN A 95 -27.92 10.30 -14.79
C ASN A 95 -26.52 10.19 -14.15
N ASP A 96 -26.32 10.95 -13.07
CA ASP A 96 -25.10 10.97 -12.27
C ASP A 96 -25.29 10.13 -10.99
N PHE A 97 -25.63 8.84 -11.18
CA PHE A 97 -25.88 7.93 -10.06
C PHE A 97 -24.58 7.26 -9.59
N TRP A 98 -24.34 7.31 -8.28
CA TRP A 98 -23.13 6.78 -7.65
C TRP A 98 -23.43 5.56 -6.78
N PRO A 99 -22.44 4.67 -6.53
CA PRO A 99 -22.57 3.67 -5.47
C PRO A 99 -22.82 4.34 -4.12
N HIS A 100 -23.67 3.72 -3.30
CA HIS A 100 -23.96 4.21 -1.96
C HIS A 100 -23.21 3.37 -0.93
N LEU A 101 -22.32 4.00 -0.18
CA LEU A 101 -21.43 3.35 0.77
C LEU A 101 -21.57 4.00 2.13
N GLY A 102 -21.54 3.23 3.21
CA GLY A 102 -21.69 3.78 4.54
C GLY A 102 -20.95 3.02 5.64
N ILE A 103 -20.78 3.69 6.77
CA ILE A 103 -20.08 3.20 7.95
C ILE A 103 -20.89 3.56 9.19
N ALA A 104 -21.05 2.60 10.10
CA ALA A 104 -21.43 2.86 11.48
C ALA A 104 -20.17 3.04 12.32
N TRP A 105 -20.05 4.20 12.94
CA TRP A 105 -19.01 4.51 13.90
C TRP A 105 -19.51 4.33 15.32
N SER A 106 -18.65 3.82 16.19
CA SER A 106 -18.87 3.69 17.63
C SER A 106 -17.64 4.20 18.40
N ASP A 107 -17.73 4.21 19.72
CA ASP A 107 -16.66 4.63 20.64
C ASP A 107 -16.14 6.04 20.27
N VAL A 108 -17.05 6.97 19.98
CA VAL A 108 -16.71 8.38 19.70
C VAL A 108 -16.43 9.09 21.02
N THR A 109 -15.27 9.74 21.13
CA THR A 109 -14.87 10.50 22.32
C THR A 109 -15.38 11.94 22.28
N GLU A 110 -15.40 12.62 23.42
CA GLU A 110 -15.83 14.04 23.50
C GLU A 110 -14.95 14.97 22.64
N ASP A 111 -13.63 14.71 22.57
CA ASP A 111 -12.72 15.44 21.68
C ASP A 111 -13.06 15.21 20.19
N GLU A 112 -13.40 13.97 19.83
CA GLU A 112 -13.84 13.63 18.47
C GLU A 112 -15.20 14.29 18.14
N VAL A 113 -16.13 14.35 19.10
CA VAL A 113 -17.40 15.09 18.95
C VAL A 113 -17.12 16.57 18.67
N GLY A 114 -16.22 17.21 19.43
CA GLY A 114 -15.85 18.61 19.21
C GLY A 114 -15.29 18.86 17.80
N LYS A 115 -14.44 17.96 17.30
CA LYS A 115 -13.88 18.02 15.95
C LYS A 115 -14.95 17.82 14.88
N ILE A 116 -15.85 16.84 15.03
CA ILE A 116 -16.95 16.61 14.10
C ILE A 116 -17.87 17.83 14.05
N ARG A 117 -18.20 18.42 15.20
CA ARG A 117 -19.01 19.66 15.29
C ARG A 117 -18.34 20.86 14.64
N SER A 118 -17.00 20.92 14.62
CA SER A 118 -16.29 21.98 13.91
C SER A 118 -16.41 21.89 12.39
N GLU A 119 -16.60 20.67 11.86
CA GLU A 119 -16.86 20.44 10.44
C GLU A 119 -18.36 20.49 10.12
N ILE A 120 -19.25 20.27 11.11
CA ILE A 120 -20.71 20.22 10.95
C ILE A 120 -21.42 20.92 12.10
N ALA A 121 -21.84 22.16 11.86
CA ALA A 121 -22.51 22.98 12.87
C ALA A 121 -23.82 22.36 13.40
N GLY A 122 -24.53 21.58 12.57
CA GLY A 122 -25.81 20.96 12.94
C GLY A 122 -25.68 19.70 13.81
N ALA A 123 -24.50 19.10 13.94
CA ALA A 123 -24.33 17.86 14.72
C ALA A 123 -24.78 18.05 16.19
N PRO A 124 -25.28 17.01 16.87
CA PRO A 124 -25.70 17.10 18.28
C PRO A 124 -24.56 17.45 19.23
N GLU A 125 -24.88 17.96 20.43
CA GLU A 125 -23.87 18.35 21.44
C GLU A 125 -23.05 17.18 21.96
N SER A 126 -23.67 15.99 22.03
CA SER A 126 -22.98 14.76 22.41
C SER A 126 -23.56 13.56 21.66
N PHE A 127 -22.69 12.61 21.32
CA PHE A 127 -23.07 11.31 20.75
C PHE A 127 -21.90 10.33 20.92
N GLN A 128 -22.22 9.04 21.06
CA GLN A 128 -21.21 7.96 21.18
C GLN A 128 -21.06 7.15 19.88
N SER A 129 -22.00 7.34 18.95
CA SER A 129 -22.06 6.64 17.67
C SER A 129 -22.80 7.48 16.64
N PHE A 130 -22.43 7.32 15.37
CA PHE A 130 -23.15 7.93 14.25
C PHE A 130 -23.02 7.04 13.02
N LEU A 131 -23.95 7.20 12.09
CA LEU A 131 -23.91 6.56 10.77
C LEU A 131 -23.50 7.61 9.74
N MET A 132 -22.75 7.17 8.75
CA MET A 132 -22.28 7.98 7.65
C MET A 132 -22.57 7.26 6.34
N PHE A 133 -23.19 7.93 5.38
CA PHE A 133 -23.52 7.39 4.05
C PHE A 133 -23.06 8.34 2.95
N ARG A 134 -22.05 7.94 2.19
CA ARG A 134 -21.61 8.60 0.97
C ARG A 134 -22.41 8.09 -0.23
N GLN A 135 -23.05 9.01 -0.93
CA GLN A 135 -23.80 8.76 -2.16
C GLN A 135 -23.02 9.36 -3.33
N GLY A 136 -21.75 8.95 -3.47
CA GLY A 136 -20.79 9.55 -4.38
C GLY A 136 -19.80 10.49 -3.69
N PRO A 137 -18.95 11.20 -4.47
CA PRO A 137 -17.92 12.08 -3.95
C PRO A 137 -18.49 13.35 -3.29
N ASP A 138 -19.59 13.88 -3.83
CA ASP A 138 -20.11 15.20 -3.48
C ASP A 138 -21.36 15.17 -2.61
N LYS A 139 -21.82 13.99 -2.16
CA LYS A 139 -22.99 13.87 -1.28
C LYS A 139 -22.70 12.95 -0.10
N LEU A 140 -22.86 13.48 1.10
CA LEU A 140 -22.67 12.75 2.34
C LEU A 140 -23.83 13.02 3.30
N GLU A 141 -24.41 11.96 3.84
CA GLU A 141 -25.44 12.02 4.86
C GLU A 141 -24.94 11.42 6.18
N LEU A 142 -25.24 12.10 7.27
CA LEU A 142 -24.86 11.71 8.61
C LEU A 142 -26.12 11.55 9.46
N TYR A 143 -26.15 10.48 10.24
CA TYR A 143 -27.27 10.17 11.11
C TYR A 143 -26.75 9.96 12.53
N PHE A 144 -27.16 10.82 13.44
CA PHE A 144 -26.81 10.75 14.85
C PHE A 144 -27.97 10.14 15.62
N SER A 145 -27.70 9.09 16.38
CA SER A 145 -28.72 8.49 17.24
C SER A 145 -29.02 9.42 18.41
N THR A 146 -30.29 9.74 18.61
CA THR A 146 -30.77 10.44 19.80
C THR A 146 -31.27 9.43 20.83
N SER A 147 -31.35 9.84 22.10
CA SER A 147 -31.82 9.00 23.22
C SER A 147 -33.24 8.45 23.04
N THR A 148 -34.03 9.03 22.14
CA THR A 148 -35.41 8.63 21.82
C THR A 148 -35.49 7.60 20.67
N GLY A 149 -34.36 7.19 20.10
CA GLY A 149 -34.31 6.31 18.93
C GLY A 149 -34.56 7.02 17.60
N ILE A 150 -34.82 8.34 17.62
CA ILE A 150 -34.93 9.17 16.42
C ILE A 150 -33.51 9.50 15.93
N PHE A 151 -33.32 9.54 14.61
CA PHE A 151 -32.04 9.97 14.04
C PHE A 151 -32.10 11.45 13.68
N HIS A 152 -31.13 12.21 14.15
CA HIS A 152 -30.87 13.55 13.66
C HIS A 152 -30.02 13.44 12.38
N ARG A 153 -30.52 13.97 11.26
CA ARG A 153 -29.90 13.88 9.94
C ARG A 153 -29.23 15.21 9.57
N GLU A 154 -27.97 15.12 9.16
CA GLU A 154 -27.22 16.22 8.56
C GLU A 154 -26.77 15.83 7.16
N GLU A 155 -26.94 16.73 6.19
CA GLU A 155 -26.55 16.51 4.79
C GLU A 155 -25.45 17.50 4.40
N LEU A 156 -24.36 16.96 3.86
CA LEU A 156 -23.24 17.71 3.31
C LEU A 156 -23.19 17.52 1.81
N LEU A 157 -22.94 18.61 1.08
CA LEU A 157 -22.86 18.65 -0.37
C LEU A 157 -21.55 19.28 -0.84
N GLY A 158 -21.09 18.87 -2.03
CA GLY A 158 -19.92 19.43 -2.72
C GLY A 158 -18.63 19.34 -1.92
N ALA A 159 -17.94 20.48 -1.76
CA ALA A 159 -16.66 20.54 -1.04
C ALA A 159 -16.77 20.07 0.42
N ALA A 160 -17.84 20.43 1.14
CA ALA A 160 -18.04 19.98 2.51
C ALA A 160 -18.13 18.45 2.63
N ALA A 161 -18.82 17.79 1.68
CA ALA A 161 -18.88 16.33 1.64
C ALA A 161 -17.52 15.70 1.35
N ARG A 162 -16.75 16.27 0.39
CA ARG A 162 -15.42 15.78 0.00
C ARG A 162 -14.37 15.96 1.08
N ASP A 163 -14.46 17.03 1.85
CA ASP A 163 -13.45 17.36 2.85
C ASP A 163 -13.78 16.81 4.24
N PHE A 164 -15.04 16.45 4.50
CA PHE A 164 -15.46 15.88 5.76
C PHE A 164 -14.62 14.66 6.15
N GLY A 165 -14.12 14.68 7.37
CA GLY A 165 -13.48 13.54 8.00
C GLY A 165 -11.99 13.40 7.74
N LYS A 166 -11.39 14.24 6.87
CA LYS A 166 -9.93 14.19 6.59
C LYS A 166 -9.08 14.43 7.84
N SER A 167 -9.60 15.22 8.79
CA SER A 167 -8.92 15.57 10.03
C SER A 167 -9.28 14.67 11.22
N VAL A 168 -10.50 14.12 11.24
CA VAL A 168 -11.09 13.47 12.42
C VAL A 168 -11.31 11.96 12.25
N LEU A 169 -11.56 11.46 11.03
CA LEU A 169 -11.84 10.04 10.84
C LEU A 169 -10.54 9.21 10.86
N PRO A 170 -10.60 7.96 11.35
CA PRO A 170 -9.49 7.02 11.24
C PRO A 170 -9.03 6.85 9.79
N ARG A 171 -7.70 6.83 9.58
CA ARG A 171 -7.11 6.61 8.25
C ARG A 171 -7.06 5.13 7.91
N VAL A 172 -7.40 4.80 6.67
CA VAL A 172 -7.24 3.45 6.13
C VAL A 172 -5.79 3.26 5.70
N PHE A 173 -5.14 2.24 6.24
CA PHE A 173 -3.83 1.79 5.77
C PHE A 173 -3.98 0.39 5.17
N THR A 174 -3.47 0.23 3.95
CA THR A 174 -3.45 -1.06 3.26
C THR A 174 -2.03 -1.59 3.30
N ILE A 175 -1.88 -2.81 3.78
CA ILE A 175 -0.61 -3.51 3.73
C ILE A 175 -0.38 -4.01 2.30
N GLN A 176 0.64 -3.48 1.63
CA GLN A 176 1.03 -3.91 0.30
C GLN A 176 1.92 -5.15 0.40
N SER A 177 1.33 -6.33 0.25
CA SER A 177 2.04 -7.62 0.30
C SER A 177 2.68 -8.03 -1.03
N ASN A 178 2.37 -7.33 -2.12
CA ASN A 178 2.77 -7.70 -3.48
C ASN A 178 4.07 -7.04 -3.96
N VAL A 179 4.64 -6.12 -3.18
CA VAL A 179 5.95 -5.52 -3.47
C VAL A 179 7.00 -6.25 -2.63
N ALA A 180 7.83 -7.05 -3.27
CA ALA A 180 8.94 -7.72 -2.60
C ALA A 180 10.12 -6.75 -2.38
N LEU A 181 10.93 -7.01 -1.35
CA LEU A 181 12.25 -6.41 -1.24
C LEU A 181 13.13 -6.90 -2.40
N PRO A 182 14.01 -6.04 -2.94
CA PRO A 182 14.86 -6.42 -4.05
C PRO A 182 15.94 -7.39 -3.56
N GLY A 183 16.34 -8.34 -4.40
CA GLY A 183 17.48 -9.20 -4.13
C GLY A 183 18.79 -8.42 -3.95
N ALA A 184 18.95 -7.29 -4.63
CA ALA A 184 20.08 -6.39 -4.50
C ALA A 184 19.67 -4.93 -4.77
N LEU A 185 20.25 -3.99 -4.03
CA LEU A 185 20.10 -2.56 -4.24
C LEU A 185 21.42 -1.97 -4.76
N PRO A 186 21.46 -1.43 -5.99
CA PRO A 186 22.68 -0.84 -6.56
C PRO A 186 23.23 0.32 -5.74
N THR A 187 24.56 0.49 -5.68
CA THR A 187 25.20 1.67 -5.06
C THR A 187 24.73 2.98 -5.69
N SER A 188 24.48 2.99 -7.00
CA SER A 188 23.93 4.15 -7.71
C SER A 188 22.57 4.62 -7.15
N GLU A 189 21.73 3.69 -6.70
CA GLU A 189 20.44 3.98 -6.06
C GLU A 189 20.59 4.44 -4.60
N LEU A 190 21.67 4.06 -3.92
CA LEU A 190 22.03 4.59 -2.61
C LEU A 190 22.53 6.05 -2.71
N ILE A 191 23.38 6.33 -3.69
CA ILE A 191 24.04 7.63 -3.88
C ILE A 191 23.09 8.68 -4.43
N SER A 192 22.38 8.36 -5.52
CA SER A 192 21.60 9.35 -6.28
C SER A 192 20.10 9.30 -6.00
N GLY A 193 19.59 8.17 -5.51
CA GLY A 193 18.16 7.92 -5.31
C GLY A 193 17.29 8.02 -6.58
N GLN A 194 17.91 8.22 -7.75
CA GLN A 194 17.30 8.39 -9.06
C GLN A 194 18.36 8.12 -10.15
N SER A 195 18.66 6.86 -10.46
CA SER A 195 19.54 6.55 -11.60
C SER A 195 18.74 5.99 -12.79
N GLY A 196 18.67 6.78 -13.87
CA GLY A 196 18.43 6.31 -15.25
C GLY A 196 17.42 5.17 -15.47
N VAL A 197 17.75 4.30 -16.43
CA VAL A 197 17.05 3.01 -16.63
C VAL A 197 17.49 2.10 -15.49
N LEU A 198 16.55 1.66 -14.65
CA LEU A 198 16.84 0.74 -13.56
C LEU A 198 17.22 -0.60 -14.17
N ARG A 199 18.18 -1.29 -13.57
CA ARG A 199 18.56 -2.64 -14.00
C ARG A 199 18.55 -3.55 -12.79
N ASP A 200 17.93 -4.70 -12.94
CA ASP A 200 18.07 -5.75 -11.95
C ASP A 200 19.52 -6.31 -11.95
N ARG A 201 19.80 -7.24 -11.04
CA ARG A 201 21.14 -7.82 -10.91
C ARG A 201 21.57 -8.60 -12.16
N GLN A 202 20.64 -9.29 -12.83
CA GLN A 202 20.93 -10.09 -14.02
C GLN A 202 21.30 -9.20 -15.21
N ASN A 203 20.52 -8.15 -15.46
CA ASN A 203 20.75 -7.21 -16.55
C ASN A 203 22.02 -6.38 -16.34
N ARG A 204 22.43 -6.14 -15.09
CA ARG A 204 23.75 -5.58 -14.80
C ARG A 204 24.88 -6.55 -15.15
N ARG A 205 24.74 -7.84 -14.83
CA ARG A 205 25.71 -8.85 -15.24
C ARG A 205 25.84 -8.93 -16.77
N LEU A 206 24.72 -8.88 -17.50
CA LEU A 206 24.71 -8.81 -18.97
C LEU A 206 25.40 -7.54 -19.47
N SER A 207 25.21 -6.40 -18.80
CA SER A 207 25.89 -5.15 -19.17
C SER A 207 27.41 -5.20 -18.95
N LEU A 208 27.89 -5.92 -17.93
CA LEU A 208 29.32 -6.18 -17.74
C LEU A 208 29.87 -7.06 -18.87
N GLN A 209 29.14 -8.08 -19.32
CA GLN A 209 29.54 -8.88 -20.48
C GLN A 209 29.65 -8.04 -21.75
N VAL A 210 28.70 -7.13 -21.98
CA VAL A 210 28.79 -6.16 -23.09
C VAL A 210 30.03 -5.28 -22.94
N ALA A 211 30.29 -4.76 -21.73
CA ALA A 211 31.47 -3.94 -21.47
C ALA A 211 32.78 -4.72 -21.68
N ASP A 212 32.85 -5.99 -21.31
CA ASP A 212 34.02 -6.85 -21.51
C ASP A 212 34.25 -7.13 -23.00
N ILE A 213 33.19 -7.38 -23.77
CA ILE A 213 33.26 -7.53 -25.23
C ILE A 213 33.80 -6.25 -25.87
N LEU A 214 33.33 -5.08 -25.42
CA LEU A 214 33.79 -3.78 -25.90
C LEU A 214 35.23 -3.48 -25.46
N ARG A 215 35.64 -3.84 -24.24
CA ARG A 215 37.03 -3.70 -23.76
C ARG A 215 37.99 -4.59 -24.54
N GLY A 216 37.57 -5.78 -24.94
CA GLY A 216 38.38 -6.71 -25.71
C GLY A 216 38.84 -6.18 -27.07
N ILE A 217 38.13 -5.19 -27.62
CA ILE A 217 38.50 -4.49 -28.86
C ILE A 217 38.97 -3.04 -28.63
N TYR A 218 38.94 -2.57 -27.39
CA TYR A 218 39.41 -1.24 -27.05
C TYR A 218 40.94 -1.23 -27.10
N SER A 219 41.47 -0.98 -28.31
CA SER A 219 42.85 -0.56 -28.47
C SER A 219 42.96 0.94 -28.21
N THR A 220 44.11 1.41 -27.75
CA THR A 220 44.43 2.84 -27.55
C THR A 220 44.25 3.72 -28.81
N ASP A 221 43.95 3.10 -29.97
CA ASP A 221 43.62 3.73 -31.24
C ASP A 221 42.10 3.76 -31.49
N GLN A 222 41.52 4.96 -31.47
CA GLN A 222 40.08 5.22 -31.69
C GLN A 222 39.61 4.81 -33.10
N THR A 223 40.49 4.86 -34.11
CA THR A 223 40.13 4.56 -35.50
C THR A 223 39.92 3.07 -35.73
N ARG A 224 40.70 2.25 -35.02
CA ARG A 224 40.57 0.79 -35.02
C ARG A 224 39.32 0.33 -34.29
N PHE A 225 39.01 0.95 -33.15
CA PHE A 225 37.76 0.68 -32.42
C PHE A 225 36.51 0.91 -33.28
N ALA A 226 36.43 2.04 -33.97
CA ALA A 226 35.30 2.35 -34.85
C ALA A 226 35.14 1.37 -36.02
N LYS A 227 36.26 0.82 -36.52
CA LYS A 227 36.29 -0.15 -37.62
C LYS A 227 35.86 -1.55 -37.19
N ASP A 228 36.16 -1.94 -35.97
CA ASP A 228 35.89 -3.29 -35.44
C ASP A 228 34.49 -3.40 -34.80
N LEU A 229 33.85 -2.26 -34.46
CA LEU A 229 32.54 -2.18 -33.83
C LEU A 229 31.39 -2.85 -34.63
N PRO A 230 31.27 -2.70 -35.96
CA PRO A 230 30.22 -3.39 -36.74
C PRO A 230 30.31 -4.92 -36.66
N GLY A 231 31.52 -5.47 -36.50
CA GLY A 231 31.74 -6.91 -36.34
C GLY A 231 31.27 -7.48 -35.00
N LEU A 232 30.97 -6.62 -34.02
CA LEU A 232 30.42 -7.02 -32.73
C LEU A 232 28.90 -7.04 -32.67
N ALA A 233 28.20 -6.39 -33.62
CA ALA A 233 26.75 -6.35 -33.68
C ALA A 233 26.08 -7.73 -33.49
N PRO A 234 26.50 -8.82 -34.16
CA PRO A 234 25.89 -10.14 -33.95
C PRO A 234 26.19 -10.77 -32.58
N LYS A 235 27.23 -10.32 -31.87
CA LYS A 235 27.54 -10.77 -30.50
C LYS A 235 26.79 -9.98 -29.43
N LEU A 236 26.50 -8.71 -29.71
CA LEU A 236 25.83 -7.80 -28.77
C LEU A 236 24.31 -7.85 -28.90
N SER A 237 23.77 -8.06 -30.10
CA SER A 237 22.32 -8.07 -30.33
C SER A 237 21.52 -9.03 -29.43
N PRO A 238 21.92 -10.30 -29.18
CA PRO A 238 21.15 -11.17 -28.30
C PRO A 238 21.19 -10.67 -26.85
N ILE A 239 22.33 -10.18 -26.38
CA ILE A 239 22.51 -9.69 -25.00
C ILE A 239 21.68 -8.42 -24.77
N ILE A 240 21.70 -7.48 -25.73
CA ILE A 240 20.92 -6.24 -25.65
C ILE A 240 19.42 -6.53 -25.71
N SER A 241 19.01 -7.51 -26.51
CA SER A 241 17.60 -7.90 -26.62
C SER A 241 17.08 -8.53 -25.32
N GLU A 242 17.92 -9.31 -24.63
CA GLU A 242 17.61 -9.85 -23.29
C GLU A 242 17.51 -8.78 -22.20
N MET A 243 18.20 -7.64 -22.38
CA MET A 243 18.17 -6.51 -21.45
C MET A 243 16.97 -5.57 -21.65
N ASP A 244 16.16 -5.77 -22.70
CA ASP A 244 15.01 -4.92 -22.99
C ASP A 244 13.85 -5.25 -22.03
N GLU A 245 13.82 -4.53 -20.90
CA GLU A 245 12.77 -4.70 -19.90
C GLU A 245 11.50 -3.94 -20.29
N SER A 246 10.35 -4.60 -20.11
CA SER A 246 9.06 -3.93 -20.29
C SER A 246 8.88 -2.76 -19.32
N PRO A 247 8.12 -1.71 -19.69
CA PRO A 247 7.80 -0.61 -18.78
C PRO A 247 7.11 -1.05 -17.48
N ALA A 248 6.35 -2.16 -17.52
CA ALA A 248 5.71 -2.73 -16.34
C ALA A 248 6.75 -3.28 -15.35
N THR A 249 7.73 -4.04 -15.86
CA THR A 249 8.84 -4.61 -15.07
C THR A 249 9.67 -3.50 -14.40
N GLN A 250 10.01 -2.46 -15.14
CA GLN A 250 10.69 -1.27 -14.62
C GLN A 250 9.89 -0.58 -13.49
N GLY A 251 8.56 -0.51 -13.65
CA GLY A 251 7.66 0.03 -12.63
C GLY A 251 7.64 -0.79 -11.34
N GLU A 252 7.69 -2.12 -11.44
CA GLU A 252 7.78 -3.03 -10.28
C GLU A 252 9.14 -2.94 -9.58
N LEU A 253 10.23 -2.94 -10.34
CA LEU A 253 11.58 -2.79 -9.82
C LEU A 253 11.74 -1.46 -9.07
N ARG A 254 11.20 -0.37 -9.61
CA ARG A 254 11.20 0.94 -8.96
C ARG A 254 10.46 0.93 -7.62
N LYS A 255 9.31 0.25 -7.54
CA LYS A 255 8.57 0.08 -6.28
C LYS A 255 9.39 -0.71 -5.26
N SER A 256 10.05 -1.78 -5.70
CA SER A 256 10.93 -2.60 -4.87
C SER A 256 12.12 -1.82 -4.32
N TYR A 257 12.83 -1.06 -5.15
CA TYR A 257 13.94 -0.19 -4.72
C TYR A 257 13.46 0.92 -3.78
N THR A 258 12.30 1.51 -4.06
CA THR A 258 11.69 2.51 -3.17
C THR A 258 11.37 1.91 -1.80
N LEU A 259 10.85 0.68 -1.76
CA LEU A 259 10.59 -0.04 -0.51
C LEU A 259 11.89 -0.27 0.28
N ALA A 260 12.95 -0.74 -0.37
CA ALA A 260 14.25 -0.94 0.26
C ALA A 260 14.83 0.36 0.85
N ARG A 261 14.79 1.46 0.09
CA ARG A 261 15.25 2.78 0.58
C ARG A 261 14.40 3.25 1.76
N LYS A 262 13.07 3.14 1.69
CA LYS A 262 12.18 3.48 2.80
C LYS A 262 12.47 2.64 4.05
N LEU A 263 12.80 1.38 3.89
CA LEU A 263 13.17 0.49 4.98
C LEU A 263 14.46 0.99 5.66
N LEU A 264 15.51 1.30 4.89
CA LEU A 264 16.77 1.81 5.44
C LEU A 264 16.60 3.21 6.09
N LEU A 265 15.93 4.12 5.42
CA LEU A 265 15.81 5.52 5.86
C LEU A 265 14.80 5.70 6.99
N HIS A 266 13.59 5.15 6.87
CA HIS A 266 12.51 5.43 7.82
C HIS A 266 12.42 4.40 8.94
N LEU A 267 12.63 3.12 8.62
CA LEU A 267 12.45 2.04 9.60
C LEU A 267 13.74 1.80 10.38
N ALA A 268 14.85 1.57 9.67
CA ALA A 268 16.16 1.42 10.29
C ALA A 268 16.72 2.77 10.78
N ASN A 269 16.16 3.91 10.32
CA ASN A 269 16.60 5.24 10.72
C ASN A 269 18.10 5.45 10.44
N VAL A 270 18.54 5.03 9.25
CA VAL A 270 19.89 5.28 8.76
C VAL A 270 19.92 6.67 8.12
N GLU A 271 20.93 7.46 8.49
CA GLU A 271 21.14 8.80 7.96
C GLU A 271 21.38 8.74 6.44
N PRO A 272 20.72 9.58 5.62
CA PRO A 272 20.89 9.57 4.17
C PRO A 272 22.34 9.68 3.71
N GLU A 273 23.12 10.57 4.33
CA GLU A 273 24.54 10.79 4.03
C GLU A 273 25.37 9.53 4.26
N ARG A 274 25.02 8.71 5.26
CA ARG A 274 25.71 7.44 5.54
C ARG A 274 25.44 6.39 4.46
N LEU A 275 24.28 6.42 3.82
CA LEU A 275 23.99 5.54 2.67
C LEU A 275 24.79 5.97 1.43
N VAL A 276 24.97 7.29 1.24
CA VAL A 276 25.81 7.83 0.17
C VAL A 276 27.27 7.43 0.40
N GLU A 277 27.80 7.63 1.60
CA GLU A 277 29.14 7.19 1.99
C GLU A 277 29.33 5.69 1.77
N LEU A 278 28.35 4.86 2.18
CA LEU A 278 28.40 3.42 1.94
C LEU A 278 28.51 3.11 0.45
N GLY A 279 27.72 3.76 -0.40
CA GLY A 279 27.80 3.59 -1.85
C GLY A 279 29.18 3.96 -2.40
N GLN A 280 29.75 5.08 -1.95
CA GLN A 280 31.08 5.53 -2.36
C GLN A 280 32.19 4.57 -1.91
N PHE A 281 32.13 4.06 -0.68
CA PHE A 281 33.12 3.10 -0.18
C PHE A 281 33.04 1.74 -0.88
N ILE A 282 31.84 1.30 -1.26
CA ILE A 282 31.66 0.09 -2.07
C ILE A 282 32.31 0.30 -3.45
N ASP A 283 32.00 1.41 -4.12
CA ASP A 283 32.56 1.72 -5.45
C ASP A 283 34.10 1.90 -5.41
N ALA A 284 34.64 2.41 -4.29
CA ALA A 284 36.08 2.59 -4.07
C ALA A 284 36.80 1.30 -3.61
N GLY A 285 36.08 0.23 -3.26
CA GLY A 285 36.67 -1.01 -2.75
C GLY A 285 37.23 -0.90 -1.33
N GLU A 286 36.76 0.06 -0.52
CA GLU A 286 37.23 0.31 0.85
C GLU A 286 36.59 -0.66 1.86
N ASN A 287 36.95 -1.95 1.77
CA ASN A 287 36.29 -3.05 2.49
C ASN A 287 36.17 -2.85 4.01
N GLY A 288 37.13 -2.17 4.65
CA GLY A 288 37.09 -1.88 6.08
C GLY A 288 35.93 -0.92 6.45
N HIS A 289 35.81 0.19 5.73
CA HIS A 289 34.73 1.16 5.94
C HIS A 289 33.36 0.58 5.56
N VAL A 290 33.30 -0.18 4.47
CA VAL A 290 32.09 -0.91 4.06
C VAL A 290 31.62 -1.86 5.17
N THR A 291 32.51 -2.69 5.72
CA THR A 291 32.16 -3.66 6.76
C THR A 291 31.62 -2.96 8.01
N ALA A 292 32.27 -1.89 8.46
CA ALA A 292 31.85 -1.12 9.62
C ALA A 292 30.47 -0.47 9.45
N LEU A 293 30.20 0.13 8.28
CA LEU A 293 28.89 0.73 7.99
C LEU A 293 27.79 -0.32 7.86
N VAL A 294 28.06 -1.43 7.18
CA VAL A 294 27.12 -2.55 7.05
C VAL A 294 26.75 -3.12 8.42
N GLU A 295 27.72 -3.31 9.31
CA GLU A 295 27.48 -3.78 10.67
C GLU A 295 26.62 -2.79 11.47
N SER A 296 26.93 -1.49 11.38
CA SER A 296 26.15 -0.43 12.03
C SER A 296 24.69 -0.40 11.52
N ILE A 297 24.48 -0.53 10.21
CA ILE A 297 23.13 -0.63 9.61
C ILE A 297 22.41 -1.88 10.11
N ASN A 298 23.08 -3.03 10.17
CA ASN A 298 22.50 -4.26 10.69
C ASN A 298 22.08 -4.14 12.17
N GLN A 299 22.89 -3.47 13.00
CA GLN A 299 22.52 -3.19 14.39
C GLN A 299 21.29 -2.28 14.50
N GLN A 300 21.18 -1.26 13.63
CA GLN A 300 19.99 -0.42 13.57
C GLN A 300 18.75 -1.19 13.12
N LEU A 301 18.88 -2.01 12.07
CA LEU A 301 17.80 -2.88 11.60
C LEU A 301 17.29 -3.79 12.70
N GLU A 302 18.19 -4.49 13.39
CA GLU A 302 17.85 -5.39 14.49
C GLU A 302 17.15 -4.66 15.63
N LYS A 303 17.69 -3.50 16.04
CA LYS A 303 17.12 -2.68 17.11
C LYS A 303 15.73 -2.13 16.78
N ARG A 304 15.52 -1.68 15.53
CA ARG A 304 14.28 -1.02 15.11
C ARG A 304 13.18 -1.99 14.73
N LEU A 305 13.52 -3.07 14.04
CA LEU A 305 12.58 -4.13 13.68
C LEU A 305 12.21 -4.97 14.89
N ASN A 306 13.21 -5.36 15.69
CA ASN A 306 13.04 -6.15 16.89
C ASN A 306 12.08 -7.35 16.67
N PHE A 307 12.33 -8.11 15.59
CA PHE A 307 11.54 -9.30 15.26
C PHE A 307 11.35 -10.28 16.41
N PRO A 308 12.34 -10.53 17.30
CA PRO A 308 12.15 -11.45 18.42
C PRO A 308 10.96 -11.07 19.33
N LYS A 309 10.59 -9.78 19.35
CA LYS A 309 9.45 -9.28 20.12
C LYS A 309 8.09 -9.54 19.46
N TYR A 310 8.04 -9.57 18.13
CA TYR A 310 6.77 -9.60 17.37
C TYR A 310 6.54 -10.94 16.66
N TRP A 311 7.59 -11.69 16.38
CA TRP A 311 7.56 -12.92 15.60
C TRP A 311 7.92 -14.13 16.49
N VAL A 312 6.92 -14.70 17.14
CA VAL A 312 7.13 -15.80 18.12
C VAL A 312 7.57 -17.11 17.46
N GLN A 313 7.24 -17.30 16.18
CA GLN A 313 7.54 -18.55 15.45
C GLN A 313 9.04 -18.74 15.17
N ASP A 314 9.79 -17.65 15.06
CA ASP A 314 11.24 -17.65 14.85
C ASP A 314 11.83 -16.43 15.55
N ARG A 315 12.38 -16.66 16.75
CA ARG A 315 12.99 -15.61 17.57
C ARG A 315 14.35 -15.17 17.06
N ASP A 316 14.98 -15.97 16.19
CA ASP A 316 16.29 -15.67 15.62
C ASP A 316 16.17 -15.04 14.22
N PHE A 317 14.94 -14.81 13.78
CA PHE A 317 14.66 -14.15 12.51
C PHE A 317 15.25 -12.74 12.48
N GLN A 318 16.13 -12.50 11.51
CA GLN A 318 16.78 -11.21 11.31
C GLN A 318 16.77 -10.82 9.84
N LEU A 319 16.40 -9.57 9.57
CA LEU A 319 16.67 -8.93 8.30
C LEU A 319 18.04 -8.25 8.38
N ARG A 320 18.94 -8.61 7.47
CA ARG A 320 20.29 -8.07 7.39
C ARG A 320 20.59 -7.55 5.99
N VAL A 321 21.62 -6.72 5.90
CA VAL A 321 22.24 -6.29 4.65
C VAL A 321 23.69 -6.75 4.60
N THR A 322 24.17 -7.03 3.40
CA THR A 322 25.57 -7.35 3.09
C THR A 322 25.99 -6.58 1.86
N ALA A 323 27.20 -6.03 1.84
CA ALA A 323 27.76 -5.41 0.65
C ALA A 323 28.44 -6.47 -0.24
N LEU A 324 28.13 -6.45 -1.54
CA LEU A 324 28.64 -7.38 -2.54
C LEU A 324 28.99 -6.60 -3.80
N GLU A 325 30.28 -6.47 -4.12
CA GLU A 325 30.81 -5.81 -5.32
C GLU A 325 30.31 -4.37 -5.52
N SER A 326 29.13 -4.18 -6.11
CA SER A 326 28.48 -2.90 -6.41
C SER A 326 27.03 -2.83 -5.89
N ASP A 327 26.72 -3.68 -4.92
CA ASP A 327 25.39 -3.92 -4.39
C ASP A 327 25.32 -3.95 -2.88
N LEU A 328 24.19 -3.49 -2.36
CA LEU A 328 23.72 -3.80 -1.03
C LEU A 328 22.62 -4.86 -1.10
N VAL A 329 22.90 -6.05 -0.61
CA VAL A 329 22.05 -7.24 -0.71
C VAL A 329 21.30 -7.46 0.59
N PHE A 330 19.97 -7.56 0.51
CA PHE A 330 19.14 -7.92 1.65
C PHE A 330 19.15 -9.44 1.85
N THR A 331 19.34 -9.85 3.10
CA THR A 331 19.42 -11.25 3.52
C THR A 331 18.52 -11.49 4.72
N ILE A 332 17.96 -12.68 4.78
CA ILE A 332 17.24 -13.18 5.94
C ILE A 332 18.12 -14.20 6.63
N ARG A 333 18.27 -14.08 7.95
CA ARG A 333 18.81 -15.12 8.81
C ARG A 333 17.67 -15.73 9.61
N ASP A 334 17.57 -17.05 9.62
CA ASP A 334 16.57 -17.80 10.38
C ASP A 334 17.19 -18.49 11.60
N ARG A 335 16.36 -19.24 12.36
CA ARG A 335 16.80 -20.08 13.50
C ARG A 335 17.88 -21.10 13.21
N THR A 336 18.09 -21.49 11.95
CA THR A 336 19.17 -22.43 11.59
C THR A 336 20.52 -21.72 11.51
N GLY A 337 20.52 -20.39 11.57
CA GLY A 337 21.70 -19.57 11.36
C GLY A 337 22.05 -19.38 9.88
N THR A 338 21.31 -20.00 8.97
CA THR A 338 21.53 -19.89 7.53
C THR A 338 21.08 -18.53 7.04
N GLN A 339 21.85 -17.95 6.12
CA GLN A 339 21.52 -16.69 5.46
C GLN A 339 21.03 -16.95 4.04
N TYR A 340 19.89 -16.38 3.69
CA TYR A 340 19.28 -16.50 2.38
C TYR A 340 19.06 -15.11 1.78
N THR A 341 19.27 -14.97 0.47
CA THR A 341 18.81 -13.78 -0.26
C THR A 341 17.31 -13.88 -0.52
N PHE A 342 16.64 -12.74 -0.72
CA PHE A 342 15.21 -12.74 -1.03
C PHE A 342 14.88 -13.49 -2.34
N ASP A 343 15.77 -13.44 -3.33
CA ASP A 343 15.63 -14.18 -4.59
C ASP A 343 15.65 -15.70 -4.38
N GLU A 344 16.40 -16.19 -3.39
CA GLU A 344 16.46 -17.60 -3.03
C GLU A 344 15.28 -18.02 -2.15
N ALA A 345 14.88 -17.16 -1.21
CA ALA A 345 13.74 -17.40 -0.31
C ALA A 345 12.40 -17.48 -1.07
N GLN A 346 12.23 -16.66 -2.12
CA GLN A 346 11.05 -16.72 -2.99
C GLN A 346 10.95 -18.04 -3.78
N ARG A 347 12.07 -18.67 -4.14
CA ARG A 347 12.08 -19.96 -4.87
C ARG A 347 11.87 -21.15 -3.94
N ARG A 348 12.34 -21.07 -2.70
CA ARG A 348 12.24 -22.19 -1.74
C ARG A 348 10.94 -22.20 -0.94
N THR A 349 10.21 -21.09 -0.88
CA THR A 349 9.13 -20.96 0.10
C THR A 349 8.02 -20.03 -0.37
N GLN A 350 6.81 -20.58 -0.50
CA GLN A 350 5.54 -19.86 -0.38
C GLN A 350 5.35 -19.36 1.07
N ILE A 351 6.35 -18.71 1.66
CA ILE A 351 6.24 -18.12 2.99
C ILE A 351 5.73 -16.69 2.84
N LEU A 352 4.48 -16.57 3.28
CA LEU A 352 3.83 -15.43 3.94
C LEU A 352 4.43 -14.04 3.68
N PRO A 353 3.62 -13.09 3.18
CA PRO A 353 4.07 -11.71 3.08
C PRO A 353 4.45 -11.18 4.47
N LEU A 354 5.73 -10.80 4.64
CA LEU A 354 6.23 -10.09 5.81
C LEU A 354 5.55 -8.72 5.87
N VAL A 355 4.55 -8.62 6.74
CA VAL A 355 3.82 -7.38 7.01
C VAL A 355 4.56 -6.60 8.09
N PHE A 356 5.14 -5.46 7.70
CA PHE A 356 5.78 -4.54 8.64
C PHE A 356 4.75 -3.57 9.23
N HIS A 357 4.68 -3.50 10.56
CA HIS A 357 3.91 -2.51 11.31
C HIS A 357 4.86 -1.42 11.82
N PRO A 358 4.73 -0.14 11.42
CA PRO A 358 5.34 0.95 12.14
C PRO A 358 4.41 1.35 13.29
N VAL A 359 4.59 0.78 14.47
CA VAL A 359 4.01 1.33 15.71
C VAL A 359 5.03 2.34 16.26
N ALA A 360 4.98 3.56 15.75
CA ALA A 360 5.67 4.69 16.38
C ALA A 360 4.88 5.11 17.63
N ASN A 361 5.16 4.47 18.76
CA ASN A 361 4.74 4.96 20.08
C ASN A 361 5.66 6.12 20.49
N ALA A 362 5.31 7.34 20.09
CA ALA A 362 5.83 8.54 20.72
C ALA A 362 5.06 8.78 22.04
N ARG A 363 5.46 8.09 23.11
CA ARG A 363 5.20 8.56 24.48
C ARG A 363 6.35 9.49 24.86
N ALA A 364 6.17 10.79 24.62
CA ALA A 364 6.97 11.80 25.29
C ALA A 364 6.60 11.76 26.78
N ARG A 365 7.57 11.35 27.61
CA ARG A 365 7.58 11.67 29.04
C ARG A 365 8.31 13.00 29.18
N SER A 366 7.57 14.02 29.59
CA SER A 366 8.00 15.08 30.51
C SER A 366 6.75 15.62 31.17
#